data_AF-A0A0A7LEH5-F1
#
_entry.id   AF-A0A0A7LEH5-F1
#
_cell.length_a   1.000
_cell.length_b   1.000
_cell.length_c   1.000
_cell.angle_alpha   90.00
_cell.angle_beta   90.00
_cell.angle_gamma   90.00
#
_symmetry.space_group_name_H-M   'P 1'
#
loop_
_entity.id
_entity.type
_entity.pdbx_description
1 polymer ?
#
loop_
_entity_poly.entity_id
_entity_poly.type
_entity_poly.pdbx_seq_one_letter_code
_entity_poly.pdbx_strand_id
1 'polypeptide(L)'
;MAIGVFKSGDELFDQGVDLIKRKEFAKARSNFEKTIAKGGKNANLAGIYIDMIDACLDNNNPARYERLASTLGKANGPFEFGLTEINPERVALECSLLAERMQVGRIQGNTSEILEQKGNKFLDIARRYQAKIGNDSIQINEIVGLQVNTGIKEALYLQAWGYESLAAGAVMSDPKKAAELLQNAYTCRKQLGEDGQQDMNLMKAYSKSVKCWICGRPSTGEGVHFLAMSSEISPFMRQSDDDILKSAPADYNSVYVCKPCYSSISRRSDEIARRYHEQAMQEMRAMEARLQAEIRSMNATMMVMRR
;
A
#
# COMPACT_ATOMS: atom_id res chain seq x y z
N MET A 1 41.23 -23.74 44.17
CA MET A 1 40.80 -22.41 43.68
C MET A 1 40.80 -22.43 42.17
N ALA A 2 39.61 -22.52 41.56
CA ALA A 2 39.47 -22.45 40.11
C ALA A 2 39.54 -20.99 39.70
N ILE A 3 40.69 -20.56 39.17
CA ILE A 3 40.84 -19.26 38.51
C ILE A 3 40.03 -19.36 37.22
N GLY A 4 38.75 -18.97 37.28
CA GLY A 4 37.92 -18.83 36.10
C GLY A 4 38.59 -17.82 35.18
N VAL A 5 38.96 -18.28 33.98
CA VAL A 5 39.57 -17.46 32.93
C VAL A 5 38.52 -16.43 32.50
N PHE A 6 38.50 -15.28 33.16
CA PHE A 6 37.63 -14.17 32.80
C PHE A 6 38.16 -13.58 31.49
N LYS A 7 37.54 -13.96 30.37
CA LYS A 7 37.88 -13.46 29.04
C LYS A 7 37.92 -11.93 29.02
N SER A 8 38.94 -11.35 28.39
CA SER A 8 39.05 -9.90 28.24
C SER A 8 37.96 -9.35 27.31
N GLY A 9 37.73 -8.03 27.33
CA GLY A 9 36.78 -7.39 26.40
C GLY A 9 37.15 -7.63 24.94
N ASP A 10 38.45 -7.67 24.64
CA ASP A 10 38.99 -7.88 23.28
C ASP A 10 38.81 -9.34 22.83
N GLU A 11 39.07 -10.32 23.71
CA GLU A 11 38.80 -11.75 23.41
C GLU A 11 37.32 -12.03 23.14
N LEU A 12 36.43 -11.32 23.84
CA LEU A 12 35.00 -11.41 23.61
C LEU A 12 34.59 -10.79 22.27
N PHE A 13 35.28 -9.73 21.84
CA PHE A 13 35.06 -9.11 20.55
C PHE A 13 35.39 -10.09 19.43
N ASP A 14 36.59 -10.67 19.43
CA ASP A 14 37.05 -11.61 18.40
C ASP A 14 36.12 -12.83 18.30
N GLN A 15 35.68 -13.37 19.44
CA GLN A 15 34.69 -14.45 19.46
C GLN A 15 33.34 -14.01 18.89
N GLY A 16 32.92 -12.77 19.14
CA GLY A 16 31.73 -12.19 18.52
C GLY A 16 31.83 -12.14 17.00
N VAL A 17 32.99 -11.74 16.46
CA VAL A 17 33.25 -11.70 15.00
C VAL A 17 33.13 -13.10 14.39
N ASP A 18 33.72 -14.11 15.02
CA ASP A 18 33.62 -15.51 14.57
C ASP A 18 32.17 -16.01 14.59
N LEU A 19 31.38 -15.62 15.59
CA LEU A 19 29.96 -15.98 15.67
C LEU A 19 29.12 -15.31 14.58
N ILE A 20 29.46 -14.07 14.15
CA ILE A 20 28.81 -13.43 12.99
C ILE A 20 29.05 -14.26 11.73
N LYS A 21 30.30 -14.71 11.49
CA LYS A 21 30.63 -15.56 10.32
C LYS A 21 29.84 -16.87 10.30
N ARG A 22 29.46 -17.39 11.47
CA ARG A 22 28.61 -18.58 11.64
C ARG A 22 27.10 -18.28 11.66
N LYS A 23 26.69 -17.01 11.50
CA LYS A 23 25.31 -16.53 11.60
C LYS A 23 24.66 -16.78 12.98
N GLU A 24 25.45 -16.91 14.04
CA GLU A 24 24.98 -17.09 15.42
C GLU A 24 24.73 -15.72 16.11
N PHE A 25 23.82 -14.93 15.53
CA PHE A 25 23.63 -13.51 15.87
C PHE A 25 23.30 -13.25 17.34
N ALA A 26 22.46 -14.07 17.97
CA ALA A 26 22.11 -13.89 19.39
C ALA A 26 23.33 -14.03 20.32
N LYS A 27 24.21 -15.00 20.04
CA LYS A 27 25.43 -15.21 20.83
C LYS A 27 26.47 -14.13 20.54
N ALA A 28 26.62 -13.76 19.27
CA ALA A 28 27.50 -12.67 18.86
C ALA A 28 27.13 -11.36 19.57
N ARG A 29 25.83 -11.00 19.55
CA ARG A 29 25.29 -9.83 20.25
C ARG A 29 25.63 -9.83 21.75
N SER A 30 25.44 -10.96 22.44
CA SER A 30 25.78 -11.08 23.87
C SER A 30 27.28 -10.89 24.14
N ASN A 31 28.15 -11.34 23.25
CA ASN A 31 29.59 -11.13 23.38
C ASN A 31 29.97 -9.66 23.20
N PHE A 32 29.40 -8.96 22.21
CA PHE A 32 29.64 -7.53 22.00
C PHE A 32 29.14 -6.67 23.17
N GLU A 33 27.98 -7.00 23.76
CA GLU A 33 27.50 -6.31 24.97
C GLU A 33 28.51 -6.43 26.13
N LYS A 34 29.09 -7.63 26.30
CA LYS A 34 30.13 -7.86 27.31
C LYS A 34 31.45 -7.16 26.98
N THR A 35 31.81 -7.03 25.70
CA THR A 35 32.98 -6.23 25.26
C THR A 35 32.83 -4.77 25.69
N ILE A 36 31.64 -4.18 25.47
CA ILE A 36 31.35 -2.80 25.87
C ILE A 36 31.39 -2.66 27.39
N ALA A 37 30.72 -3.55 28.13
CA ALA A 37 30.68 -3.52 29.60
C ALA A 37 32.07 -3.65 30.25
N LYS A 38 33.00 -4.34 29.60
CA LYS A 38 34.38 -4.50 30.06
C LYS A 38 35.35 -3.42 29.56
N GLY A 39 34.88 -2.43 28.80
CA GLY A 39 35.71 -1.36 28.25
C GLY A 39 36.79 -1.86 27.28
N GLY A 40 36.48 -2.87 26.46
CA GLY A 40 37.40 -3.36 25.44
C GLY A 40 37.77 -2.26 24.43
N LYS A 41 38.93 -2.40 23.77
CA LYS A 41 39.44 -1.40 22.83
C LYS A 41 38.49 -1.18 21.65
N ASN A 42 37.79 -2.24 21.25
CA ASN A 42 36.84 -2.24 20.15
C ASN A 42 35.39 -1.97 20.59
N ALA A 43 35.15 -1.36 21.77
CA ALA A 43 33.79 -1.13 22.28
C ALA A 43 32.90 -0.32 21.31
N ASN A 44 33.45 0.67 20.61
CA ASN A 44 32.68 1.43 19.61
C ASN A 44 32.23 0.54 18.43
N LEU A 45 33.14 -0.28 17.91
CA LEU A 45 32.87 -1.21 16.81
C LEU A 45 31.89 -2.32 17.25
N ALA A 46 32.01 -2.79 18.49
CA ALA A 46 31.06 -3.71 19.10
C ALA A 46 29.64 -3.13 19.14
N GLY A 47 29.51 -1.83 19.43
CA GLY A 47 28.23 -1.11 19.38
C GLY A 47 27.62 -1.10 17.98
N ILE A 48 28.42 -0.80 16.96
CA ILE A 48 28.00 -0.84 15.54
C ILE A 48 27.51 -2.25 15.17
N TYR A 49 28.26 -3.28 15.58
CA TYR A 49 27.90 -4.67 15.27
C TYR A 49 26.60 -5.11 15.94
N ILE A 50 26.32 -4.64 17.16
CA ILE A 50 25.02 -4.86 17.82
C ILE A 50 23.89 -4.23 17.00
N ASP A 51 24.05 -2.99 16.54
CA ASP A 51 23.03 -2.31 15.75
C ASP A 51 22.81 -2.99 14.37
N MET A 52 23.88 -3.48 13.73
CA MET A 52 23.78 -4.28 12.51
C MET A 52 23.04 -5.60 12.75
N ILE A 53 23.36 -6.30 13.83
CA ILE A 53 22.66 -7.54 14.22
C ILE A 53 21.17 -7.25 14.48
N ASP A 54 20.86 -6.18 15.21
CA ASP A 54 19.48 -5.79 15.52
C ASP A 54 18.69 -5.48 14.22
N ALA A 55 19.33 -4.86 13.22
CA ALA A 55 18.73 -4.65 11.89
C ALA A 55 18.54 -5.96 11.10
N CYS A 56 19.43 -6.95 11.25
CA CYS A 56 19.25 -8.28 10.66
C CYS A 56 18.10 -9.07 11.32
N LEU A 57 17.90 -8.90 12.63
CA LEU A 57 16.87 -9.61 13.39
C LEU A 57 15.46 -9.00 13.22
N ASP A 58 15.36 -7.69 13.04
CA ASP A 58 14.11 -6.96 12.84
C ASP A 58 14.24 -5.95 11.68
N ASN A 59 14.26 -6.50 10.46
CA ASN A 59 14.47 -5.73 9.22
C ASN A 59 13.26 -4.88 8.79
N ASN A 60 12.18 -4.85 9.57
CA ASN A 60 10.98 -4.06 9.28
C ASN A 60 10.83 -2.82 10.17
N ASN A 61 11.85 -2.51 10.99
CA ASN A 61 11.78 -1.47 12.00
C ASN A 61 12.66 -0.25 11.65
N PRO A 62 12.06 0.90 11.26
CA PRO A 62 12.83 2.07 10.81
C PRO A 62 13.75 2.62 11.91
N ALA A 63 13.35 2.53 13.18
CA ALA A 63 14.17 3.02 14.29
C ALA A 63 15.50 2.27 14.44
N ARG A 64 15.57 1.01 13.96
CA ARG A 64 16.83 0.24 13.92
C ARG A 64 17.79 0.80 12.89
N TYR A 65 17.28 1.13 11.70
CA TYR A 65 18.08 1.73 10.64
C TYR A 65 18.52 3.16 10.96
N GLU A 66 17.67 3.98 11.60
CA GLU A 66 18.06 5.32 12.07
C GLU A 66 19.19 5.26 13.10
N ARG A 67 19.05 4.34 14.07
CA ARG A 67 20.10 4.11 15.07
C ARG A 67 21.39 3.67 14.38
N LEU A 68 21.33 2.66 13.54
CA LEU A 68 22.50 2.15 12.81
C LEU A 68 23.18 3.25 11.98
N ALA A 69 22.41 4.09 11.27
CA ALA A 69 22.96 5.23 10.54
C ALA A 69 23.73 6.21 11.46
N SER A 70 23.18 6.50 12.64
CA SER A 70 23.83 7.37 13.63
C SER A 70 25.12 6.76 14.18
N THR A 71 25.14 5.45 14.43
CA THR A 71 26.31 4.75 14.97
C THR A 71 27.41 4.60 13.91
N LEU A 72 27.04 4.30 12.66
CA LEU A 72 27.96 4.24 11.51
C LEU A 72 28.59 5.60 11.19
N GLY A 73 27.86 6.70 11.36
CA GLY A 73 28.41 8.05 11.21
C GLY A 73 29.53 8.41 12.19
N LYS A 74 29.77 7.57 13.21
CA LYS A 74 30.87 7.71 14.19
C LYS A 74 32.00 6.70 13.96
N ALA A 75 31.91 5.87 12.93
CA ALA A 75 32.90 4.84 12.65
C ALA A 75 34.18 5.43 12.04
N ASN A 76 35.33 4.88 12.41
CA ASN A 76 36.63 5.29 11.88
C ASN A 76 37.03 4.41 10.71
N GLY A 77 36.51 4.72 9.52
CA GLY A 77 36.87 4.05 8.28
C GLY A 77 36.20 2.67 8.06
N PRO A 78 36.52 2.01 6.95
CA PRO A 78 35.94 0.71 6.58
C PRO A 78 36.23 -0.38 7.60
N PHE A 79 35.30 -1.33 7.72
CA PHE A 79 35.44 -2.51 8.57
C PHE A 79 34.72 -3.71 7.98
N GLU A 80 35.05 -4.93 8.41
CA GLU A 80 34.36 -6.14 7.94
C GLU A 80 33.15 -6.45 8.82
N PHE A 81 32.03 -6.89 8.24
CA PHE A 81 30.93 -7.52 8.96
C PHE A 81 30.64 -8.89 8.32
N GLY A 82 31.00 -9.95 9.02
CA GLY A 82 30.94 -11.31 8.47
C GLY A 82 32.00 -11.52 7.39
N LEU A 83 31.58 -11.52 6.13
CA LEU A 83 32.46 -11.62 4.95
C LEU A 83 32.37 -10.38 4.05
N THR A 84 31.63 -9.36 4.47
CA THR A 84 31.35 -8.16 3.66
C THR A 84 32.14 -6.99 4.20
N GLU A 85 32.86 -6.28 3.34
CA GLU A 85 33.49 -5.01 3.67
C GLU A 85 32.45 -3.90 3.70
N ILE A 86 32.40 -3.18 4.82
CA ILE A 86 31.43 -2.13 5.10
C ILE A 86 32.10 -0.78 4.92
N ASN A 87 31.54 0.03 4.03
CA ASN A 87 31.81 1.47 4.00
C ASN A 87 30.79 2.17 4.92
N PRO A 88 31.19 2.72 6.09
CA PRO A 88 30.25 3.23 7.08
C PRO A 88 29.44 4.41 6.57
N GLU A 89 30.04 5.34 5.81
CA GLU A 89 29.35 6.51 5.28
C GLU A 89 28.26 6.12 4.31
N ARG A 90 28.58 5.17 3.42
CA ARG A 90 27.63 4.64 2.43
C ARG A 90 26.50 3.88 3.10
N VAL A 91 26.80 2.95 4.00
CA VAL A 91 25.76 2.16 4.68
C VAL A 91 24.92 3.04 5.61
N ALA A 92 25.50 4.08 6.23
CA ALA A 92 24.75 5.06 7.01
C ALA A 92 23.72 5.79 6.14
N LEU A 93 24.12 6.24 4.94
CA LEU A 93 23.21 6.85 3.99
C LEU A 93 22.10 5.87 3.58
N GLU A 94 22.45 4.65 3.19
CA GLU A 94 21.47 3.62 2.79
C GLU A 94 20.46 3.33 3.91
N CYS A 95 20.92 3.21 5.16
CA CYS A 95 20.06 3.03 6.33
C CYS A 95 19.13 4.22 6.54
N SER A 96 19.63 5.45 6.42
CA SER A 96 18.80 6.66 6.56
C SER A 96 17.68 6.70 5.52
N LEU A 97 17.98 6.41 4.26
CA LEU A 97 17.00 6.39 3.18
C LEU A 97 15.97 5.26 3.36
N LEU A 98 16.41 4.08 3.81
CA LEU A 98 15.54 2.95 4.07
C LEU A 98 14.58 3.24 5.24
N ALA A 99 15.07 3.87 6.31
CA ALA A 99 14.25 4.30 7.43
C ALA A 99 13.19 5.32 7.00
N GLU A 100 13.60 6.37 6.29
CA GLU A 100 12.69 7.38 5.74
C GLU A 100 11.62 6.73 4.84
N ARG A 101 12.03 5.82 3.93
CA ARG A 101 11.12 5.05 3.07
C ARG A 101 10.07 4.29 3.89
N MET A 102 10.50 3.57 4.92
CA MET A 102 9.61 2.79 5.79
C MET A 102 8.62 3.69 6.54
N GLN A 103 9.07 4.85 7.02
CA GLN A 103 8.21 5.81 7.70
C GLN A 103 7.15 6.38 6.76
N VAL A 104 7.52 6.75 5.53
CA VAL A 104 6.57 7.21 4.51
C VAL A 104 5.57 6.12 4.15
N GLY A 105 6.02 4.87 4.02
CA GLY A 105 5.15 3.70 3.80
C GLY A 105 4.08 3.54 4.89
N ARG A 106 4.40 3.89 6.14
CA ARG A 106 3.51 3.82 7.30
C ARG A 106 2.54 5.00 7.43
N ILE A 107 2.67 6.05 6.61
CA ILE A 107 1.68 7.14 6.58
C ILE A 107 0.32 6.56 6.14
N GLN A 108 -0.67 6.69 7.03
CA GLN A 108 -2.05 6.27 6.83
C GLN A 108 -2.95 7.48 6.57
N GLY A 109 -4.04 7.26 5.84
CA GLY A 109 -5.03 8.28 5.51
C GLY A 109 -5.22 8.41 4.01
N ASN A 110 -6.45 8.75 3.62
CA ASN A 110 -6.88 8.81 2.22
C ASN A 110 -7.35 10.22 1.83
N THR A 111 -6.97 11.25 2.59
CA THR A 111 -7.25 12.64 2.21
C THR A 111 -6.29 13.08 1.12
N SER A 112 -6.72 14.02 0.27
CA SER A 112 -5.88 14.56 -0.81
C SER A 112 -4.54 15.08 -0.29
N GLU A 113 -4.54 15.80 0.83
CA GLU A 113 -3.33 16.37 1.43
C GLU A 113 -2.35 15.29 1.92
N ILE A 114 -2.86 14.24 2.59
CA ILE A 114 -2.02 13.14 3.08
C ILE A 114 -1.40 12.38 1.91
N LEU A 115 -2.20 12.10 0.88
CA LEU A 115 -1.76 11.39 -0.31
C LEU A 115 -0.73 12.21 -1.12
N GLU A 116 -0.93 13.52 -1.21
CA GLU A 116 0.02 14.43 -1.84
C GLU A 116 1.33 14.50 -1.07
N GLN A 117 1.27 14.66 0.26
CA GLN A 117 2.45 14.65 1.11
C GLN A 117 3.22 13.33 1.00
N LYS A 118 2.50 12.19 1.04
CA LYS A 118 3.09 10.85 0.91
C LYS A 118 3.79 10.68 -0.43
N GLY A 119 3.12 11.07 -1.51
CA GLY A 119 3.67 10.99 -2.86
C GLY A 119 4.93 11.83 -3.04
N ASN A 120 4.88 13.09 -2.61
CA ASN A 120 6.04 14.00 -2.68
C ASN A 120 7.24 13.48 -1.86
N LYS A 121 7.00 12.92 -0.67
CA LYS A 121 8.08 12.31 0.13
C LYS A 121 8.71 11.10 -0.56
N PHE A 122 7.91 10.23 -1.19
CA PHE A 122 8.47 9.12 -1.97
C PHE A 122 9.32 9.61 -3.15
N LEU A 123 8.85 10.62 -3.89
CA LEU A 123 9.62 11.21 -4.99
C LEU A 123 10.93 11.84 -4.52
N ASP A 124 10.92 12.49 -3.35
CA ASP A 124 12.14 13.05 -2.76
C ASP A 124 13.17 11.96 -2.42
N ILE A 125 12.74 10.91 -1.74
CA ILE A 125 13.59 9.77 -1.39
C ILE A 125 14.12 9.09 -2.66
N ALA A 126 13.28 8.92 -3.68
CA ALA A 126 13.69 8.37 -4.97
C ALA A 126 14.82 9.17 -5.63
N ARG A 127 14.71 10.50 -5.65
CA ARG A 127 15.78 11.38 -6.17
C ARG A 127 17.08 11.18 -5.41
N ARG A 128 17.02 11.00 -4.09
CA ARG A 128 18.21 10.76 -3.26
C ARG A 128 18.83 9.38 -3.51
N TYR A 129 18.04 8.33 -3.70
CA TYR A 129 18.56 7.02 -4.13
C TYR A 129 19.28 7.12 -5.49
N GLN A 130 18.65 7.77 -6.46
CA GLN A 130 19.23 7.94 -7.79
C GLN A 130 20.51 8.78 -7.77
N ALA A 131 20.52 9.91 -7.05
CA ALA A 131 21.64 10.84 -7.05
C ALA A 131 22.84 10.37 -6.21
N LYS A 132 22.59 9.67 -5.10
CA LYS A 132 23.65 9.33 -4.13
C LYS A 132 24.12 7.87 -4.22
N ILE A 133 23.30 6.96 -4.74
CA ILE A 133 23.64 5.54 -4.89
C ILE A 133 23.73 5.16 -6.38
N GLY A 134 22.77 5.62 -7.19
CA GLY A 134 22.81 5.40 -8.64
C GLY A 134 22.78 3.92 -9.00
N ASN A 135 23.70 3.49 -9.88
CA ASN A 135 23.76 2.11 -10.36
C ASN A 135 24.34 1.12 -9.36
N ASP A 136 24.88 1.59 -8.24
CA ASP A 136 25.51 0.73 -7.28
C ASP A 136 24.48 -0.11 -6.52
N SER A 137 24.90 -1.30 -6.06
CA SER A 137 24.10 -2.17 -5.20
C SER A 137 23.89 -1.57 -3.81
N ILE A 138 22.71 -1.75 -3.25
CA ILE A 138 22.40 -1.34 -1.88
C ILE A 138 23.01 -2.38 -0.92
N GLN A 139 24.12 -2.03 -0.25
CA GLN A 139 24.85 -2.93 0.65
C GLN A 139 23.99 -3.38 1.84
N ILE A 140 23.19 -2.49 2.43
CA ILE A 140 22.38 -2.85 3.60
C ILE A 140 21.40 -3.99 3.31
N ASN A 141 20.86 -4.07 2.09
CA ASN A 141 19.97 -5.16 1.69
C ASN A 141 20.69 -6.51 1.72
N GLU A 142 21.95 -6.56 1.28
CA GLU A 142 22.76 -7.78 1.34
C GLU A 142 23.02 -8.21 2.79
N ILE A 143 23.37 -7.25 3.65
CA ILE A 143 23.67 -7.49 5.07
C ILE A 143 22.47 -8.09 5.81
N VAL A 144 21.27 -7.56 5.56
CA VAL A 144 20.03 -8.02 6.21
C VAL A 144 19.32 -9.16 5.45
N GLY A 145 19.92 -9.68 4.38
CA GLY A 145 19.39 -10.81 3.61
C GLY A 145 18.13 -10.48 2.79
N LEU A 146 17.94 -9.22 2.42
CA LEU A 146 16.89 -8.76 1.51
C LEU A 146 17.36 -8.89 0.05
N GLN A 147 16.42 -8.77 -0.89
CA GLN A 147 16.74 -8.75 -2.31
C GLN A 147 17.71 -7.60 -2.61
N VAL A 148 18.85 -7.95 -3.22
CA VAL A 148 19.85 -6.98 -3.67
C VAL A 148 19.26 -6.20 -4.85
N ASN A 149 19.13 -4.89 -4.66
CA ASN A 149 18.67 -3.94 -5.67
C ASN A 149 19.73 -2.84 -5.82
N THR A 150 19.67 -2.11 -6.94
CA THR A 150 20.47 -0.90 -7.14
C THR A 150 19.71 0.34 -6.70
N GLY A 151 20.42 1.45 -6.49
CA GLY A 151 19.81 2.75 -6.20
C GLY A 151 18.79 3.19 -7.26
N ILE A 152 19.09 3.00 -8.56
CA ILE A 152 18.15 3.31 -9.65
C ILE A 152 16.90 2.43 -9.57
N LYS A 153 17.05 1.13 -9.33
CA LYS A 153 15.90 0.23 -9.26
C LYS A 153 14.99 0.58 -8.08
N GLU A 154 15.57 0.88 -6.92
CA GLU A 154 14.83 1.33 -5.75
C GLU A 154 14.15 2.69 -5.98
N ALA A 155 14.83 3.62 -6.66
CA ALA A 155 14.25 4.90 -7.04
C ALA A 155 13.02 4.73 -7.96
N LEU A 156 13.05 3.80 -8.91
CA LEU A 156 11.92 3.52 -9.80
C LEU A 156 10.71 2.96 -9.03
N TYR A 157 10.93 2.08 -8.05
CA TYR A 157 9.86 1.60 -7.17
C TYR A 157 9.20 2.75 -6.41
N LEU A 158 10.03 3.63 -5.84
CA LEU A 158 9.56 4.79 -5.08
C LEU A 158 8.87 5.83 -5.95
N GLN A 159 9.33 6.02 -7.19
CA GLN A 159 8.66 6.89 -8.16
C GLN A 159 7.27 6.38 -8.50
N ALA A 160 7.13 5.08 -8.77
CA ALA A 160 5.82 4.48 -9.04
C ALA A 160 4.86 4.71 -7.87
N TRP A 161 5.24 4.34 -6.65
CA TRP A 161 4.42 4.57 -5.45
C TRP A 161 4.12 6.05 -5.18
N GLY A 162 5.08 6.92 -5.49
CA GLY A 162 4.95 8.37 -5.36
C GLY A 162 3.86 8.91 -6.28
N TYR A 163 3.92 8.56 -7.56
CA TYR A 163 2.94 8.96 -8.57
C TYR A 163 1.56 8.34 -8.35
N GLU A 164 1.49 7.06 -7.95
CA GLU A 164 0.23 6.40 -7.56
C GLU A 164 -0.45 7.14 -6.39
N SER A 165 0.32 7.55 -5.38
CA SER A 165 -0.20 8.33 -4.24
C SER A 165 -0.71 9.71 -4.67
N LEU A 166 0.06 10.43 -5.50
CA LEU A 166 -0.36 11.73 -6.03
C LEU A 166 -1.64 11.62 -6.87
N ALA A 167 -1.73 10.57 -7.71
CA ALA A 167 -2.90 10.33 -8.53
C ALA A 167 -4.16 10.08 -7.68
N ALA A 168 -4.03 9.26 -6.63
CA ALA A 168 -5.12 9.00 -5.69
C ALA A 168 -5.59 10.26 -4.96
N GLY A 169 -4.68 11.19 -4.65
CA GLY A 169 -5.03 12.49 -4.05
C GLY A 169 -5.76 13.42 -5.04
N ALA A 170 -5.31 13.45 -6.30
CA ALA A 170 -5.85 14.36 -7.31
C ALA A 170 -7.16 13.90 -7.97
N VAL A 171 -7.48 12.60 -7.95
CA VAL A 171 -8.54 12.01 -8.77
C VAL A 171 -9.92 12.66 -8.58
N MET A 172 -10.24 13.12 -7.38
CA MET A 172 -11.55 13.72 -7.08
C MET A 172 -11.70 15.16 -7.56
N SER A 173 -10.59 15.89 -7.74
CA SER A 173 -10.59 17.29 -8.18
C SER A 173 -10.22 17.41 -9.66
N ASP A 174 -9.27 16.59 -10.12
CA ASP A 174 -8.79 16.57 -11.49
C ASP A 174 -8.40 15.14 -11.92
N PRO A 175 -9.36 14.36 -12.47
CA PRO A 175 -9.09 13.03 -13.01
C PRO A 175 -8.07 13.01 -14.15
N LYS A 176 -7.94 14.09 -14.94
CA LYS A 176 -6.98 14.12 -16.05
C LYS A 176 -5.56 14.22 -15.52
N LYS A 177 -5.33 15.11 -14.55
CA LYS A 177 -4.06 15.16 -13.82
C LYS A 177 -3.74 13.83 -13.14
N ALA A 178 -4.74 13.18 -12.54
CA ALA A 178 -4.55 11.85 -11.96
C ALA A 178 -4.13 10.80 -13.02
N ALA A 179 -4.69 10.85 -14.23
CA ALA A 179 -4.30 9.98 -15.34
C ALA A 179 -2.85 10.24 -15.81
N GLU A 180 -2.42 11.50 -15.89
CA GLU A 180 -1.04 11.87 -16.22
C GLU A 180 -0.04 11.33 -15.18
N LEU A 181 -0.39 11.43 -13.89
CA LEU A 181 0.41 10.87 -12.81
C LEU A 181 0.49 9.33 -12.92
N LEU A 182 -0.61 8.66 -13.21
CA LEU A 182 -0.62 7.20 -13.44
C LEU A 182 0.19 6.79 -14.68
N GLN A 183 0.23 7.61 -15.73
CA GLN A 183 1.10 7.36 -16.89
C GLN A 183 2.59 7.38 -16.49
N ASN A 184 2.97 8.27 -15.57
CA ASN A 184 4.32 8.28 -15.01
C ASN A 184 4.59 7.04 -14.16
N ALA A 185 3.64 6.65 -13.29
CA ALA A 185 3.74 5.42 -12.50
C ALA A 185 3.91 4.18 -13.38
N TYR A 186 3.05 4.03 -14.40
CA TYR A 186 3.11 2.96 -15.38
C TYR A 186 4.47 2.89 -16.09
N THR A 187 5.03 4.05 -16.46
CA THR A 187 6.34 4.11 -17.11
C THR A 187 7.45 3.59 -16.19
N CYS A 188 7.43 3.97 -14.91
CA CYS A 188 8.36 3.43 -13.92
C CYS A 188 8.20 1.90 -13.76
N ARG A 189 6.96 1.39 -13.66
CA ARG A 189 6.66 -0.05 -13.59
C ARG A 189 7.20 -0.81 -14.80
N LYS A 190 7.05 -0.26 -16.00
CA LYS A 190 7.59 -0.87 -17.22
C LYS A 190 9.11 -0.93 -17.24
N GLN A 191 9.80 0.10 -16.76
CA GLN A 191 11.26 0.08 -16.61
C GLN A 191 11.73 -0.97 -15.61
N LEU A 192 10.91 -1.32 -14.62
CA LEU A 192 11.16 -2.40 -13.67
C LEU A 192 10.86 -3.81 -14.23
N GLY A 193 10.27 -3.91 -15.43
CA GLY A 193 9.84 -5.18 -16.02
C GLY A 193 8.49 -5.68 -15.51
N GLU A 194 7.70 -4.83 -14.84
CA GLU A 194 6.37 -5.16 -14.32
C GLU A 194 5.27 -4.89 -15.37
N ASP A 195 4.08 -5.47 -15.18
CA ASP A 195 2.99 -5.31 -16.15
C ASP A 195 2.37 -3.91 -16.14
N GLY A 196 2.33 -3.23 -14.99
CA GLY A 196 1.67 -1.93 -14.80
C GLY A 196 0.18 -1.93 -15.16
N GLN A 197 -0.49 -3.09 -15.19
CA GLN A 197 -1.83 -3.22 -15.77
C GLN A 197 -2.88 -2.41 -14.99
N GLN A 198 -2.73 -2.37 -13.66
CA GLN A 198 -3.59 -1.58 -12.79
C GLN A 198 -3.51 -0.09 -13.11
N ASP A 199 -2.30 0.47 -13.23
CA ASP A 199 -2.08 1.88 -13.55
C ASP A 199 -2.64 2.22 -14.93
N MET A 200 -2.43 1.34 -15.92
CA MET A 200 -2.98 1.53 -17.26
C MET A 200 -4.52 1.52 -17.26
N ASN A 201 -5.15 0.63 -16.50
CA ASN A 201 -6.60 0.56 -16.40
C ASN A 201 -7.17 1.83 -15.77
N LEU A 202 -6.59 2.27 -14.65
CA LEU A 202 -7.00 3.49 -13.96
C LEU A 202 -6.76 4.73 -14.82
N MET A 203 -5.63 4.81 -15.52
CA MET A 203 -5.32 5.90 -16.46
C MET A 203 -6.39 5.99 -17.57
N LYS A 204 -6.79 4.87 -18.17
CA LYS A 204 -7.86 4.84 -19.18
C LYS A 204 -9.20 5.29 -18.61
N ALA A 205 -9.54 4.81 -17.41
CA ALA A 205 -10.77 5.21 -16.73
C ALA A 205 -10.79 6.71 -16.40
N TYR A 206 -9.68 7.23 -15.87
CA TYR A 206 -9.59 8.62 -15.39
C TYR A 206 -9.50 9.64 -16.53
N SER A 207 -8.89 9.28 -17.66
CA SER A 207 -8.83 10.14 -18.85
C SER A 207 -10.13 10.18 -19.67
N LYS A 208 -11.01 9.19 -19.49
CA LYS A 208 -12.27 9.08 -20.24
C LYS A 208 -13.20 10.25 -19.91
N SER A 209 -13.66 10.92 -20.96
CA SER A 209 -14.61 12.03 -20.89
C SER A 209 -15.88 11.65 -21.63
N VAL A 210 -17.04 11.93 -21.03
CA VAL A 210 -18.36 11.56 -21.55
C VAL A 210 -19.36 12.67 -21.28
N LYS A 211 -20.53 12.57 -21.91
CA LYS A 211 -21.69 13.39 -21.58
C LYS A 211 -22.68 12.54 -20.78
N CYS A 212 -23.23 13.08 -19.69
CA CYS A 212 -24.24 12.37 -18.92
C CYS A 212 -25.53 12.25 -19.73
N TRP A 213 -26.02 11.02 -19.92
CA TRP A 213 -27.26 10.74 -20.65
C TRP A 213 -28.48 11.45 -20.05
N ILE A 214 -28.51 11.60 -18.72
CA ILE A 214 -29.68 12.13 -18.01
C ILE A 214 -29.73 13.66 -18.02
N CYS A 215 -28.62 14.31 -17.67
CA CYS A 215 -28.59 15.77 -17.47
C CYS A 215 -27.77 16.53 -18.53
N GLY A 216 -27.14 15.83 -19.46
CA GLY A 216 -26.35 16.42 -20.54
C GLY A 216 -25.03 17.06 -20.11
N ARG A 217 -24.68 17.06 -18.81
CA ARG A 217 -23.42 17.67 -18.33
C ARG A 217 -22.22 16.81 -18.73
N PRO A 218 -21.11 17.42 -19.17
CA PRO A 218 -19.87 16.70 -19.39
C PRO A 218 -19.30 16.22 -18.06
N SER A 219 -18.68 15.03 -18.07
CA SER A 219 -18.02 14.45 -16.92
C SER A 219 -16.76 13.71 -17.36
N THR A 220 -15.73 13.72 -16.53
CA THR A 220 -14.46 13.04 -16.77
C THR A 220 -14.15 12.15 -15.58
N GLY A 221 -13.50 11.01 -15.79
CA GLY A 221 -13.18 10.06 -14.73
C GLY A 221 -14.26 9.01 -14.48
N GLU A 222 -14.16 7.93 -15.25
CA GLU A 222 -15.00 6.73 -15.09
C GLU A 222 -14.75 6.08 -13.72
N GLY A 223 -15.82 5.69 -13.03
CA GLY A 223 -15.77 5.17 -11.66
C GLY A 223 -15.65 6.25 -10.58
N VAL A 224 -15.28 7.47 -10.95
CA VAL A 224 -15.07 8.59 -10.01
C VAL A 224 -16.24 9.57 -10.06
N HIS A 225 -16.48 10.16 -11.23
CA HIS A 225 -17.52 11.17 -11.45
C HIS A 225 -18.64 10.72 -12.37
N PHE A 226 -18.46 9.63 -13.11
CA PHE A 226 -19.53 8.97 -13.87
C PHE A 226 -19.37 7.45 -13.87
N LEU A 227 -20.45 6.76 -14.19
CA LEU A 227 -20.56 5.31 -14.24
C LEU A 227 -21.31 4.90 -15.51
N ALA A 228 -21.04 3.69 -16.01
CA ALA A 228 -21.90 3.04 -17.00
C ALA A 228 -23.08 2.38 -16.28
N MET A 229 -24.31 2.75 -16.66
CA MET A 229 -25.55 2.23 -16.11
C MET A 229 -26.26 1.40 -17.17
N SER A 230 -26.53 0.12 -16.89
CA SER A 230 -27.22 -0.75 -17.85
C SER A 230 -28.59 -0.16 -18.23
N SER A 231 -28.88 -0.17 -19.53
CA SER A 231 -30.10 0.41 -20.07
C SER A 231 -30.43 -0.22 -21.42
N GLU A 232 -31.72 -0.40 -21.69
CA GLU A 232 -32.20 -0.79 -23.01
C GLU A 232 -32.38 0.46 -23.88
N ILE A 233 -31.54 0.61 -24.90
CA ILE A 233 -31.56 1.78 -25.79
C ILE A 233 -32.16 1.39 -27.13
N SER A 234 -33.34 1.94 -27.43
CA SER A 234 -34.01 1.71 -28.72
C SER A 234 -33.16 2.27 -29.87
N PRO A 235 -33.19 1.65 -31.08
CA PRO A 235 -32.38 2.10 -32.22
C PRO A 235 -32.58 3.57 -32.61
N PHE A 236 -33.80 4.10 -32.45
CA PHE A 236 -34.10 5.50 -32.73
C PHE A 236 -33.25 6.46 -31.89
N MET A 237 -33.03 6.14 -30.61
CA MET A 237 -32.24 6.95 -29.68
C MET A 237 -30.73 6.84 -29.89
N ARG A 238 -30.26 5.90 -30.74
CA ARG A 238 -28.83 5.73 -31.05
C ARG A 238 -28.34 6.74 -32.09
N GLN A 239 -29.25 7.26 -32.91
CA GLN A 239 -28.96 8.12 -34.06
C GLN A 239 -28.71 9.59 -33.69
N SER A 240 -28.89 9.97 -32.42
CA SER A 240 -28.76 11.37 -31.95
C SER A 240 -27.41 11.70 -31.30
N ASP A 241 -26.44 10.79 -31.28
CA ASP A 241 -25.17 10.95 -30.56
C ASP A 241 -24.04 11.49 -31.47
N ASP A 242 -24.30 12.57 -32.21
CA ASP A 242 -23.30 13.28 -33.04
C ASP A 242 -22.38 14.21 -32.22
N ASP A 243 -22.57 14.24 -30.90
CA ASP A 243 -21.72 15.01 -30.00
C ASP A 243 -20.29 14.44 -29.94
N ILE A 244 -19.32 15.35 -29.73
CA ILE A 244 -17.90 15.04 -29.50
C ILE A 244 -17.76 14.12 -28.27
N LEU A 245 -18.58 14.34 -27.24
CA LEU A 245 -18.64 13.51 -26.05
C LEU A 245 -19.83 12.56 -26.13
N LYS A 246 -19.54 11.27 -26.24
CA LYS A 246 -20.56 10.21 -26.30
C LYS A 246 -21.28 10.06 -24.97
N SER A 247 -22.56 9.72 -25.07
CA SER A 247 -23.42 9.47 -23.89
C SER A 247 -23.63 7.98 -23.61
N ALA A 248 -23.18 7.09 -24.50
CA ALA A 248 -23.21 5.65 -24.35
C ALA A 248 -21.93 5.01 -24.94
N PRO A 249 -21.54 3.79 -24.52
CA PRO A 249 -20.57 2.97 -25.24
C PRO A 249 -21.10 2.55 -26.61
N ALA A 250 -20.18 2.12 -27.47
CA ALA A 250 -20.47 1.74 -28.86
C ALA A 250 -21.42 0.53 -29.00
N ASP A 251 -21.52 -0.32 -27.98
CA ASP A 251 -22.41 -1.48 -27.95
C ASP A 251 -23.85 -1.13 -27.50
N TYR A 252 -24.08 0.09 -26.99
CA TYR A 252 -25.37 0.59 -26.52
C TYR A 252 -26.05 -0.30 -25.46
N ASN A 253 -25.31 -1.11 -24.71
CA ASN A 253 -25.83 -1.94 -23.61
C ASN A 253 -25.98 -1.18 -22.28
N SER A 254 -25.49 0.06 -22.26
CA SER A 254 -25.51 0.94 -21.09
C SER A 254 -25.50 2.40 -21.53
N VAL A 255 -25.72 3.30 -20.58
CA VAL A 255 -25.59 4.75 -20.75
C VAL A 255 -24.60 5.29 -19.73
N TYR A 256 -23.87 6.35 -20.07
CA TYR A 256 -23.00 7.03 -19.12
C TYR A 256 -23.82 8.01 -18.27
N VAL A 257 -23.70 7.87 -16.95
CA VAL A 257 -24.45 8.69 -15.99
C VAL A 257 -23.49 9.31 -14.99
N CYS A 258 -23.56 10.63 -14.82
CA CYS A 258 -22.78 11.29 -13.79
C CYS A 258 -23.22 10.84 -12.40
N LYS A 259 -22.29 10.80 -11.45
CA LYS A 259 -22.48 10.30 -10.09
C LYS A 259 -23.65 10.99 -9.35
N PRO A 260 -23.90 12.31 -9.49
CA PRO A 260 -25.11 12.93 -8.93
C PRO A 260 -26.42 12.34 -9.49
N CYS A 261 -26.55 12.20 -10.82
CA CYS A 261 -27.74 11.62 -11.43
C CYS A 261 -27.90 10.15 -11.03
N TYR A 262 -26.80 9.37 -11.10
CA TYR A 262 -26.79 7.97 -10.72
C TYR A 262 -27.23 7.77 -9.26
N SER A 263 -26.59 8.49 -8.33
CA SER A 263 -26.91 8.35 -6.90
C SER A 263 -28.32 8.81 -6.54
N SER A 264 -28.84 9.83 -7.22
CA SER A 264 -30.23 10.28 -7.02
C SER A 264 -31.24 9.22 -7.46
N ILE A 265 -31.03 8.64 -8.66
CA ILE A 265 -31.90 7.57 -9.19
C ILE A 265 -31.80 6.32 -8.32
N SER A 266 -30.57 5.90 -7.96
CA SER A 266 -30.33 4.72 -7.14
C SER A 266 -30.99 4.84 -5.77
N ARG A 267 -30.80 5.96 -5.06
CA ARG A 267 -31.43 6.18 -3.73
C ARG A 267 -32.95 6.18 -3.82
N ARG A 268 -33.52 6.82 -4.85
CA ARG A 268 -34.97 6.83 -5.04
C ARG A 268 -35.52 5.43 -5.33
N SER A 269 -34.78 4.64 -6.10
CA SER A 269 -35.14 3.24 -6.40
C SER A 269 -35.10 2.38 -5.13
N ASP A 270 -34.07 2.55 -4.29
CA ASP A 270 -33.95 1.86 -3.01
C ASP A 270 -35.09 2.21 -2.04
N GLU A 271 -35.48 3.48 -1.96
CA GLU A 271 -36.63 3.92 -1.16
C GLU A 271 -37.93 3.22 -1.59
N ILE A 272 -38.18 3.16 -2.89
CA ILE A 272 -39.37 2.51 -3.45
C ILE A 272 -39.33 1.00 -3.18
N ALA A 273 -38.19 0.35 -3.42
CA ALA A 273 -38.02 -1.08 -3.20
C ALA A 273 -38.24 -1.47 -1.73
N ARG A 274 -37.71 -0.68 -0.78
CA ARG A 274 -37.96 -0.89 0.65
C ARG A 274 -39.44 -0.80 1.00
N ARG A 275 -40.14 0.20 0.47
CA ARG A 275 -41.58 0.36 0.71
C ARG A 275 -42.37 -0.86 0.22
N TYR A 276 -42.11 -1.35 -0.99
CA TYR A 276 -42.78 -2.54 -1.50
C TYR A 276 -42.41 -3.80 -0.72
N HIS A 277 -41.16 -3.93 -0.30
CA HIS A 277 -40.74 -5.04 0.55
C HIS A 277 -41.48 -5.04 1.90
N GLU A 278 -41.56 -3.88 2.56
CA GLU A 278 -42.29 -3.74 3.82
C GLU A 278 -43.79 -4.07 3.67
N GLN A 279 -44.42 -3.60 2.59
CA GLN A 279 -45.81 -3.94 2.28
C GLN A 279 -46.01 -5.44 2.08
N ALA A 280 -45.16 -6.09 1.26
CA ALA A 280 -45.22 -7.52 1.05
C ALA A 280 -45.02 -8.32 2.34
N MET A 281 -44.08 -7.91 3.19
CA MET A 281 -43.85 -8.56 4.50
C MET A 281 -45.04 -8.38 5.45
N GLN A 282 -45.71 -7.22 5.43
CA GLN A 282 -46.93 -7.00 6.21
C GLN A 282 -48.08 -7.88 5.74
N GLU A 283 -48.30 -7.99 4.42
CA GLU A 283 -49.33 -8.85 3.85
C GLU A 283 -49.07 -10.33 4.15
N MET A 284 -47.82 -10.79 4.04
CA MET A 284 -47.44 -12.17 4.41
C MET A 284 -47.71 -12.47 5.88
N ARG A 285 -47.36 -11.56 6.79
CA ARG A 285 -47.68 -11.73 8.23
C ARG A 285 -49.18 -11.75 8.49
N ALA A 286 -49.95 -10.91 7.81
CA ALA A 286 -51.40 -10.89 7.94
C ALA A 286 -52.05 -12.17 7.37
N MET A 287 -51.49 -12.73 6.30
CA MET A 287 -51.90 -14.02 5.75
C MET A 287 -51.56 -15.17 6.71
N GLU A 288 -50.35 -15.20 7.25
CA GLU A 288 -49.92 -16.20 8.23
C GLU A 288 -50.82 -16.18 9.48
N ALA A 289 -51.14 -14.99 10.01
CA ALA A 289 -52.04 -14.84 11.15
C ALA A 289 -53.45 -15.37 10.86
N ARG A 290 -53.98 -15.14 9.65
CA ARG A 290 -55.27 -15.68 9.19
C ARG A 290 -55.24 -17.20 9.12
N LEU A 291 -54.21 -17.78 8.48
CA LEU A 291 -54.05 -19.23 8.37
C LEU A 291 -53.91 -19.88 9.76
N GLN A 292 -53.15 -19.29 10.68
CA GLN A 292 -53.04 -19.80 12.05
C GLN A 292 -54.36 -19.70 12.82
N ALA A 293 -55.20 -18.70 12.55
CA ALA A 293 -56.54 -18.61 13.14
C ALA A 293 -57.47 -19.71 12.61
N GLU A 294 -57.45 -19.95 11.29
CA GLU A 294 -58.24 -21.02 10.66
C GLU A 294 -57.82 -22.42 11.14
N ILE A 295 -56.51 -22.69 11.22
CA ILE A 295 -55.99 -23.96 11.76
C ILE A 295 -56.47 -24.18 13.20
N ARG A 296 -56.42 -23.14 14.04
CA ARG A 296 -56.91 -23.22 15.42
C ARG A 296 -58.41 -23.50 15.49
N SER A 297 -59.20 -22.82 14.67
CA SER A 297 -60.65 -23.06 14.56
C SER A 297 -60.96 -24.49 14.13
N MET A 298 -60.30 -24.98 13.08
CA MET A 298 -60.50 -26.34 12.57
C MET A 298 -60.11 -27.40 13.62
N ASN A 299 -58.99 -27.22 14.32
CA ASN A 299 -58.57 -28.11 15.39
C ASN A 299 -59.57 -28.16 16.56
N ALA A 300 -60.15 -27.00 16.92
CA ALA A 300 -61.19 -26.95 17.95
C ALA A 300 -62.44 -27.73 17.52
N THR A 301 -62.89 -27.57 16.27
CA THR A 301 -64.05 -28.31 15.73
C THR A 301 -63.80 -29.81 15.68
N MET A 302 -62.60 -30.25 15.26
CA MET A 302 -62.23 -31.67 15.28
C MET A 302 -62.18 -32.26 16.70
N MET A 303 -61.74 -31.49 17.70
CA MET A 303 -61.78 -31.93 19.10
C MET A 303 -63.21 -32.14 19.60
N VAL A 304 -64.14 -31.26 19.21
CA VAL A 304 -65.56 -31.39 19.58
C VAL A 304 -66.20 -32.60 18.90
N MET A 305 -65.88 -32.88 17.63
CA MET A 305 -66.42 -34.04 16.89
C MET A 305 -65.85 -35.40 17.34
N ARG A 306 -64.75 -35.41 18.10
CA ARG A 306 -64.14 -36.64 18.65
C ARG A 306 -64.63 -37.02 20.04
N ARG A 307 -65.54 -36.22 20.64
CA ARG A 307 -66.24 -36.54 21.89
C ARG A 307 -67.62 -37.09 21.60
#